data_AF-A0A1L4C1E4-F1
#
_entry.id   AF-A0A1L4C1E4-F1
#
_cell.length_a   1.000
_cell.length_b   1.000
_cell.length_c   1.000
_cell.angle_alpha   90.00
_cell.angle_beta   90.00
_cell.angle_gamma   90.00
#
_symmetry.space_group_name_H-M   'P 1'
#
loop_
_entity.id
_entity.type
_entity.pdbx_description
1 polymer ?
#
loop_
_entity_poly.entity_id
_entity_poly.type
_entity_poly.pdbx_seq_one_letter_code
_entity_poly.pdbx_strand_id
1 'polypeptide(L)'
;MKKLESQVSFPIKKKVISTSLEENLENCTKKQLIEISENLNLSIRKSWKKEHLVQELFESIYIQFQQFYKPVVVELLEKFGDQMEQAIGFQDLKQLEIIAPLINKGFFYVYLQKDLYVLVIPDEIWQGKEDSDVEMQEVNIKLNGNRETNQILSPPKDENNSSNYNLLKQWKETAVRIYGHASSKHLAEIWNRYSVNKLTTAEIDEILKS
;
A
#
# COMPACT_ATOMS: atom_id res chain seq x y z
N MET A 1 30.91 -4.39 7.02
CA MET A 1 29.55 -3.96 6.59
C MET A 1 28.72 -5.01 5.84
N LYS A 2 29.30 -5.91 5.03
CA LYS A 2 28.52 -6.97 4.29
C LYS A 2 27.65 -7.92 5.14
N LYS A 3 27.83 -7.97 6.47
CA LYS A 3 27.18 -8.96 7.36
C LYS A 3 25.78 -8.54 7.85
N LEU A 4 25.43 -7.25 7.79
CA LEU A 4 24.10 -6.74 8.18
C LEU A 4 23.10 -6.79 7.02
N GLU A 5 23.54 -6.55 5.78
CA GLU A 5 22.67 -6.57 4.58
C GLU A 5 22.03 -7.95 4.33
N SER A 6 22.63 -9.04 4.84
CA SER A 6 22.10 -10.39 4.73
C SER A 6 21.11 -10.80 5.82
N GLN A 7 20.81 -9.90 6.78
CA GLN A 7 19.94 -10.19 7.92
C GLN A 7 18.57 -9.53 7.82
N VAL A 8 18.39 -8.61 6.87
CA VAL A 8 17.12 -7.90 6.71
C VAL A 8 16.21 -8.57 5.69
N SER A 9 14.91 -8.44 5.90
CA SER A 9 13.87 -9.08 5.10
C SER A 9 13.49 -8.32 3.83
N PHE A 10 14.19 -7.23 3.50
CA PHE A 10 13.86 -6.32 2.40
C PHE A 10 15.10 -5.85 1.61
N PRO A 11 14.92 -5.43 0.34
CA PRO A 11 16.03 -5.01 -0.51
C PRO A 11 16.59 -3.63 -0.13
N ILE A 12 17.92 -3.49 -0.18
CA ILE A 12 18.64 -2.22 -0.01
C ILE A 12 19.27 -1.81 -1.34
N LYS A 13 19.02 -0.58 -1.79
CA LYS A 13 19.54 -0.01 -3.04
C LYS A 13 20.84 0.75 -2.78
N LYS A 14 21.77 0.70 -3.76
CA LYS A 14 23.05 1.45 -3.73
C LYS A 14 23.16 2.47 -4.86
N LYS A 15 22.02 2.81 -5.48
CA LYS A 15 21.92 3.76 -6.58
C LYS A 15 21.65 5.17 -6.05
N VAL A 16 21.57 6.13 -6.97
CA VAL A 16 21.11 7.49 -6.65
C VAL A 16 19.71 7.42 -6.05
N ILE A 17 19.50 8.16 -4.96
CA ILE A 17 18.19 8.28 -4.31
C ILE A 17 17.25 9.00 -5.28
N SER A 18 16.03 8.49 -5.39
CA SER A 18 14.94 9.15 -6.10
C SER A 18 13.69 9.14 -5.25
N THR A 19 12.91 10.20 -5.32
CA THR A 19 11.59 10.32 -4.70
C THR A 19 10.45 9.88 -5.60
N SER A 20 10.64 9.67 -6.91
CA SER A 20 9.58 9.18 -7.80
C SER A 20 9.39 7.67 -7.67
N LEU A 21 8.15 7.19 -7.59
CA LEU A 21 7.84 5.75 -7.58
C LEU A 21 8.38 5.06 -8.85
N GLU A 22 8.22 5.69 -10.01
CA GLU A 22 8.70 5.14 -11.28
C GLU A 22 10.23 4.97 -11.26
N GLU A 23 10.98 6.02 -10.95
CA GLU A 23 12.44 5.96 -10.87
C GLU A 23 12.93 4.97 -9.79
N ASN A 24 12.20 4.86 -8.67
CA ASN A 24 12.48 3.85 -7.66
C ASN A 24 12.32 2.43 -8.22
N LEU A 25 11.26 2.15 -8.98
CA LEU A 25 11.04 0.88 -9.66
C LEU A 25 12.07 0.64 -10.77
N GLU A 26 12.44 1.65 -11.55
CA GLU A 26 13.54 1.56 -12.52
C GLU A 26 14.88 1.25 -11.83
N ASN A 27 15.06 1.69 -10.60
CA ASN A 27 16.23 1.37 -9.81
C ASN A 27 16.26 -0.10 -9.35
N CYS A 28 15.15 -0.83 -9.37
CA CYS A 28 15.10 -2.27 -9.10
C CYS A 28 15.75 -3.13 -10.20
N THR A 29 16.24 -4.29 -9.80
CA THR A 29 16.54 -5.39 -10.71
C THR A 29 15.25 -6.09 -11.14
N LYS A 30 15.27 -6.79 -12.28
CA LYS A 30 14.10 -7.57 -12.73
C LYS A 30 13.63 -8.59 -11.70
N LYS A 31 14.56 -9.21 -10.96
CA LYS A 31 14.23 -10.12 -9.85
C LYS A 31 13.45 -9.43 -8.74
N GLN A 32 13.89 -8.25 -8.32
CA GLN A 32 13.18 -7.45 -7.30
C GLN A 32 11.80 -7.00 -7.77
N LEU A 33 11.63 -6.62 -9.04
CA LEU A 33 10.30 -6.28 -9.58
C LEU A 33 9.35 -7.48 -9.52
N ILE A 34 9.84 -8.69 -9.84
CA ILE A 34 9.05 -9.91 -9.72
C ILE A 34 8.70 -10.18 -8.25
N GLU A 35 9.64 -10.04 -7.32
CA GLU A 35 9.38 -10.21 -5.88
C GLU A 35 8.33 -9.21 -5.37
N ILE A 36 8.41 -7.94 -5.78
CA ILE A 36 7.38 -6.93 -5.47
C ILE A 36 6.02 -7.35 -6.02
N SER A 37 5.95 -7.84 -7.26
CA SER A 37 4.69 -8.32 -7.85
C SER A 37 4.09 -9.50 -7.08
N GLU A 38 4.93 -10.44 -6.64
CA GLU A 38 4.52 -11.59 -5.85
C GLU A 38 4.02 -11.13 -4.47
N ASN A 39 4.71 -10.18 -3.82
CA ASN A 39 4.30 -9.59 -2.55
C ASN A 39 3.00 -8.78 -2.66
N LEU A 40 2.71 -8.19 -3.81
CA LEU A 40 1.45 -7.49 -4.11
C LEU A 40 0.32 -8.44 -4.55
N ASN A 41 0.58 -9.75 -4.60
CA ASN A 41 -0.33 -10.78 -5.13
C ASN A 41 -0.78 -10.52 -6.58
N LEU A 42 0.09 -9.94 -7.41
CA LEU A 42 -0.20 -9.65 -8.81
C LEU A 42 0.23 -10.82 -9.70
N SER A 43 -0.62 -11.17 -10.67
CA SER A 43 -0.32 -12.22 -11.66
C SER A 43 0.45 -11.64 -12.84
N ILE A 44 1.74 -11.33 -12.64
CA ILE A 44 2.60 -10.73 -13.67
C ILE A 44 3.45 -11.80 -14.38
N ARG A 45 3.57 -11.69 -15.72
CA ARG A 45 4.40 -12.61 -16.51
C ARG A 45 5.90 -12.30 -16.34
N LYS A 46 6.65 -13.26 -15.79
CA LYS A 46 8.12 -13.16 -15.58
C LYS A 46 8.93 -12.89 -16.87
N SER A 47 8.39 -13.23 -18.03
CA SER A 47 9.02 -13.00 -19.34
C SER A 47 8.97 -11.55 -19.82
N TRP A 48 8.13 -10.69 -19.22
CA TRP A 48 8.01 -9.30 -19.63
C TRP A 48 9.33 -8.53 -19.54
N LYS A 49 9.47 -7.52 -20.41
CA LYS A 49 10.59 -6.59 -20.36
C LYS A 49 10.52 -5.76 -19.09
N LYS A 50 11.68 -5.27 -18.63
CA LYS A 50 11.77 -4.56 -17.34
C LYS A 50 10.91 -3.29 -17.35
N GLU A 51 10.92 -2.55 -18.45
CA GLU A 51 10.19 -1.30 -18.62
C GLU A 51 8.69 -1.54 -18.46
N HIS A 52 8.18 -2.64 -19.03
CA HIS A 52 6.77 -3.01 -18.89
C HIS A 52 6.42 -3.47 -17.47
N LEU A 53 7.34 -4.15 -16.77
CA LEU A 53 7.15 -4.49 -15.36
C LEU A 53 7.10 -3.25 -14.47
N VAL A 54 7.93 -2.24 -14.76
CA VAL A 54 7.94 -0.96 -14.02
C VAL A 54 6.59 -0.27 -14.17
N GLN A 55 6.07 -0.13 -15.39
CA GLN A 55 4.79 0.51 -15.64
C GLN A 55 3.63 -0.22 -14.93
N GLU A 56 3.54 -1.54 -15.09
CA GLU A 56 2.47 -2.33 -14.46
C GLU A 56 2.51 -2.23 -12.92
N LEU A 57 3.72 -2.26 -12.35
CA LEU A 57 3.91 -2.14 -10.91
C LEU A 57 3.61 -0.74 -10.40
N PHE A 58 3.97 0.31 -11.15
CA PHE A 58 3.63 1.68 -10.79
C PHE A 58 2.10 1.83 -10.64
N GLU A 59 1.35 1.45 -11.68
CA GLU A 59 -0.11 1.54 -11.68
C GLU A 59 -0.73 0.70 -10.55
N SER A 60 -0.26 -0.55 -10.40
CA SER A 60 -0.78 -1.45 -9.37
C SER A 60 -0.47 -0.99 -7.95
N ILE A 61 0.74 -0.49 -7.69
CA ILE A 61 1.13 0.05 -6.37
C ILE A 61 0.27 1.26 -6.05
N TYR A 62 0.12 2.19 -6.99
CA TYR A 62 -0.70 3.38 -6.78
C TYR A 62 -2.17 3.04 -6.49
N ILE A 63 -2.76 2.12 -7.27
CA ILE A 63 -4.14 1.66 -7.06
C ILE A 63 -4.29 0.97 -5.70
N GLN A 64 -3.40 0.03 -5.35
CA GLN A 64 -3.47 -0.65 -4.07
C GLN A 64 -3.26 0.32 -2.91
N PHE A 65 -2.37 1.31 -3.07
CA PHE A 65 -2.20 2.38 -2.10
C PHE A 65 -3.54 3.07 -1.83
N GLN A 66 -4.17 3.64 -2.85
CA GLN A 66 -5.41 4.39 -2.70
C GLN A 66 -6.55 3.53 -2.11
N GLN A 67 -6.65 2.26 -2.51
CA GLN A 67 -7.76 1.38 -2.11
C GLN A 67 -7.58 0.75 -0.73
N PHE A 68 -6.37 0.33 -0.37
CA PHE A 68 -6.15 -0.58 0.77
C PHE A 68 -5.11 -0.08 1.77
N TYR A 69 -4.03 0.54 1.30
CA TYR A 69 -2.88 0.85 2.16
C TYR A 69 -2.88 2.31 2.64
N LYS A 70 -3.57 3.24 1.98
CA LYS A 70 -3.62 4.65 2.34
C LYS A 70 -3.96 4.87 3.82
N PRO A 71 -5.00 4.24 4.40
CA PRO A 71 -5.32 4.43 5.81
C PRO A 71 -4.19 4.02 6.75
N VAL A 72 -3.56 2.88 6.46
CA VAL A 72 -2.50 2.31 7.31
C VAL A 72 -1.20 3.08 7.14
N VAL A 73 -0.87 3.49 5.92
CA VAL A 73 0.32 4.28 5.60
C VAL A 73 0.19 5.68 6.21
N VAL A 74 -0.94 6.36 6.06
CA VAL A 74 -1.15 7.69 6.65
C VAL A 74 -1.01 7.63 8.17
N GLU A 75 -1.65 6.67 8.82
CA GLU A 75 -1.51 6.50 10.28
C GLU A 75 -0.06 6.19 10.69
N LEU A 76 0.65 5.37 9.92
CA LEU A 76 2.05 5.08 10.16
C LEU A 76 2.89 6.37 10.07
N LEU A 77 2.70 7.18 9.03
CA LEU A 77 3.39 8.46 8.84
C LEU A 77 3.05 9.45 9.98
N GLU A 78 1.79 9.51 10.42
CA GLU A 78 1.36 10.33 11.56
C GLU A 78 2.07 9.93 12.87
N LYS A 79 2.25 8.62 13.12
CA LYS A 79 2.92 8.11 14.33
C LYS A 79 4.40 8.46 14.39
N PHE A 80 5.05 8.60 13.24
CA PHE A 80 6.43 9.08 13.19
C PHE A 80 6.53 10.62 13.28
N GLY A 81 5.39 11.34 13.30
CA GLY A 81 5.28 12.78 13.53
C GLY A 81 5.90 13.64 12.43
N ASP A 82 6.06 14.95 12.70
CA ASP A 82 6.76 15.93 11.84
C ASP A 82 8.23 15.57 11.55
N GLN A 83 8.73 14.46 12.12
CA GLN A 83 10.09 13.98 11.96
C GLN A 83 10.28 13.13 10.70
N MET A 84 9.20 12.64 10.07
CA MET A 84 9.32 12.02 8.75
C MET A 84 9.37 13.09 7.67
N GLU A 85 10.56 13.33 7.16
CA GLU A 85 10.75 13.86 5.82
C GLU A 85 10.51 12.75 4.79
N GLN A 86 10.36 13.12 3.54
CA GLN A 86 10.18 12.16 2.45
C GLN A 86 11.38 11.19 2.29
N ALA A 87 12.54 11.59 2.80
CA ALA A 87 13.75 10.77 2.88
C ALA A 87 14.33 10.85 4.30
N ILE A 88 14.47 9.72 4.99
CA ILE A 88 14.84 9.67 6.42
C ILE A 88 16.06 8.80 6.62
N GLY A 89 17.06 9.35 7.30
CA GLY A 89 18.30 8.66 7.64
C GLY A 89 18.18 7.75 8.86
N PHE A 90 18.69 6.52 8.74
CA PHE A 90 18.78 5.52 9.80
C PHE A 90 20.21 4.99 9.91
N GLN A 91 20.68 4.82 11.15
CA GLN A 91 21.97 4.16 11.43
C GLN A 91 21.84 2.63 11.57
N ASP A 92 20.66 2.14 11.99
CA ASP A 92 20.37 0.71 12.15
C ASP A 92 19.08 0.35 11.39
N LEU A 93 19.10 -0.82 10.75
CA LEU A 93 18.00 -1.36 9.96
C LEU A 93 16.91 -2.01 10.81
N LYS A 94 17.15 -2.31 12.10
CA LYS A 94 16.16 -2.96 12.96
C LYS A 94 14.82 -2.21 13.04
N GLN A 95 14.85 -0.89 12.99
CA GLN A 95 13.63 -0.07 13.02
C GLN A 95 12.82 -0.22 11.72
N LEU A 96 13.49 -0.51 10.61
CA LEU A 96 12.87 -0.68 9.30
C LEU A 96 12.23 -2.06 9.11
N GLU A 97 12.57 -3.06 9.93
CA GLU A 97 11.95 -4.39 9.88
C GLU A 97 10.43 -4.35 10.16
N ILE A 98 9.98 -3.42 11.02
CA ILE A 98 8.55 -3.25 11.32
C ILE A 98 7.78 -2.85 10.05
N ILE A 99 8.41 -2.08 9.17
CA ILE A 99 7.82 -1.60 7.91
C ILE A 99 8.31 -2.39 6.69
N ALA A 100 9.06 -3.48 6.90
CA ALA A 100 9.52 -4.38 5.84
C ALA A 100 8.40 -4.84 4.90
N PRO A 101 7.17 -5.15 5.37
CA PRO A 101 6.07 -5.49 4.47
C PRO A 101 5.74 -4.39 3.45
N LEU A 102 5.84 -3.12 3.83
CA LEU A 102 5.60 -1.98 2.94
C LEU A 102 6.76 -1.78 1.96
N ILE A 103 8.00 -1.98 2.43
CA ILE A 103 9.20 -1.93 1.58
C ILE A 103 9.15 -3.05 0.51
N ASN A 104 8.82 -4.27 0.93
CA ASN A 104 8.73 -5.45 0.05
C ASN A 104 7.60 -5.38 -0.97
N LYS A 105 6.59 -4.54 -0.71
CA LYS A 105 5.48 -4.24 -1.63
C LYS A 105 5.76 -3.03 -2.54
N GLY A 106 6.91 -2.37 -2.39
CA GLY A 106 7.27 -1.22 -3.21
C GLY A 106 6.60 0.09 -2.82
N PHE A 107 5.97 0.17 -1.63
CA PHE A 107 5.44 1.42 -1.11
C PHE A 107 6.53 2.32 -0.57
N PHE A 108 7.59 1.75 0.02
CA PHE A 108 8.76 2.47 0.51
C PHE A 108 10.04 1.85 -0.04
N TYR A 109 11.13 2.61 -0.04
CA TYR A 109 12.43 2.16 -0.57
C TYR A 109 13.57 2.49 0.38
N VAL A 110 14.55 1.59 0.50
CA VAL A 110 15.72 1.82 1.35
C VAL A 110 16.97 1.93 0.49
N TYR A 111 17.70 3.02 0.65
CA TYR A 111 18.98 3.28 0.00
C TYR A 111 20.13 3.23 1.02
N LEU A 112 21.33 2.89 0.59
CA LEU A 112 22.56 3.05 1.36
C LEU A 112 23.43 4.11 0.69
N GLN A 113 23.65 5.23 1.38
CA GLN A 113 24.55 6.30 0.93
C GLN A 113 25.51 6.70 2.05
N LYS A 114 26.82 6.69 1.76
CA LYS A 114 27.87 7.13 2.71
C LYS A 114 27.68 6.54 4.12
N ASP A 115 27.42 5.23 4.18
CA ASP A 115 27.18 4.47 5.41
C ASP A 115 25.90 4.81 6.19
N LEU A 116 25.01 5.61 5.61
CA LEU A 116 23.68 5.90 6.14
C LEU A 116 22.60 5.18 5.32
N TYR A 117 21.66 4.53 6.01
CA TYR A 117 20.46 3.99 5.36
C TYR A 117 19.44 5.10 5.21
N VAL A 118 18.86 5.26 4.03
CA VAL A 118 17.85 6.29 3.76
C VAL A 118 16.57 5.60 3.34
N LEU A 119 15.53 5.68 4.18
CA LEU A 119 14.17 5.29 3.80
C LEU A 119 13.58 6.41 2.95
N VAL A 120 12.98 6.07 1.83
CA VAL A 120 12.35 7.00 0.90
C VAL A 120 10.90 6.60 0.71
N ILE A 121 10.02 7.58 0.86
CA ILE A 121 8.60 7.47 0.57
C ILE A 121 8.37 8.13 -0.79
N PRO A 122 7.87 7.41 -1.81
CA PRO A 122 7.65 7.99 -3.12
C PRO A 122 6.68 9.17 -3.11
N ASP A 123 6.88 10.14 -4.00
CA ASP A 123 6.04 11.33 -4.17
C ASP A 123 4.55 10.98 -4.29
N GLU A 124 4.24 9.95 -5.07
CA GLU A 124 2.88 9.51 -5.36
C GLU A 124 2.18 8.94 -4.11
N ILE A 125 2.97 8.37 -3.18
CA ILE A 125 2.48 7.85 -1.90
C ILE A 125 2.42 8.97 -0.87
N TRP A 126 3.42 9.85 -0.86
CA TRP A 126 3.54 10.97 0.06
C TRP A 126 2.46 12.02 -0.19
N GLN A 127 2.22 12.42 -1.44
CA GLN A 127 1.20 13.41 -1.80
C GLN A 127 -0.21 12.83 -1.66
N GLY A 128 -0.39 11.54 -1.94
CA GLY A 128 -1.69 10.87 -1.78
C GLY A 128 -2.22 10.85 -0.33
N LYS A 129 -1.41 11.26 0.66
CA LYS A 129 -1.85 11.52 2.05
C LYS A 129 -2.76 12.76 2.17
N GLU A 130 -2.55 13.78 1.33
CA GLU A 130 -3.17 15.10 1.47
C GLU A 130 -4.58 15.17 0.87
N ASP A 131 -4.97 14.21 0.03
CA ASP A 131 -6.33 14.09 -0.53
C ASP A 131 -7.37 13.62 0.51
N SER A 132 -7.36 14.16 1.72
CA SER A 132 -8.25 13.78 2.81
C SER A 132 -9.59 14.54 2.83
N ASP A 133 -9.85 15.42 1.85
CA ASP A 133 -11.16 16.08 1.64
C ASP A 133 -11.87 15.64 0.34
N VAL A 134 -11.30 14.71 -0.42
CA VAL A 134 -11.88 14.30 -1.70
C VAL A 134 -12.89 13.17 -1.46
N GLU A 135 -14.17 13.50 -1.64
CA GLU A 135 -15.26 12.54 -1.84
C GLU A 135 -14.76 11.34 -2.64
N MET A 136 -14.84 10.13 -2.08
CA MET A 136 -14.57 8.90 -2.83
C MET A 136 -15.48 8.87 -4.06
N GLN A 137 -14.98 9.33 -5.20
CA GLN A 137 -15.62 9.08 -6.46
C GLN A 137 -15.54 7.58 -6.70
N GLU A 138 -16.70 6.94 -6.75
CA GLU A 138 -16.86 5.55 -7.14
C GLU A 138 -16.12 5.31 -8.46
N VAL A 139 -14.95 4.68 -8.39
CA VAL A 139 -14.24 4.21 -9.58
C VAL A 139 -15.02 3.02 -10.12
N ASN A 140 -15.98 3.31 -11.00
CA ASN A 140 -16.71 2.30 -11.75
C ASN A 140 -15.76 1.63 -12.76
N ILE A 141 -15.16 0.51 -12.35
CA ILE A 141 -14.38 -0.34 -13.26
C ILE A 141 -15.37 -1.08 -14.17
N LYS A 142 -15.60 -0.56 -15.38
CA LYS A 142 -16.27 -1.31 -16.45
C LYS A 142 -15.32 -2.42 -16.91
N LEU A 143 -15.52 -3.63 -16.40
CA LEU A 143 -14.96 -4.83 -17.02
C LEU A 143 -15.63 -5.02 -18.38
N ASN A 144 -14.83 -4.92 -19.44
CA ASN A 144 -15.27 -5.10 -20.82
C ASN A 144 -15.98 -6.44 -21.01
N GLY A 145 -17.29 -6.38 -21.22
CA GLY A 145 -18.12 -7.45 -21.74
C GLY A 145 -19.19 -6.84 -22.63
N ASN A 146 -19.03 -7.01 -23.95
CA ASN A 146 -20.02 -6.61 -24.95
C ASN A 146 -21.42 -7.16 -24.62
N ARG A 147 -22.41 -6.27 -24.45
CA ARG A 147 -23.74 -6.36 -25.07
C ARG A 147 -24.57 -5.12 -24.76
N GLU A 148 -25.11 -4.52 -25.82
CA GLU A 148 -26.08 -3.43 -25.81
C GLU A 148 -27.36 -3.83 -25.07
N THR A 149 -27.85 -3.01 -24.13
CA THR A 149 -29.25 -2.52 -24.13
C THR A 149 -29.41 -1.39 -23.11
N ASN A 150 -30.02 -0.29 -23.55
CA ASN A 150 -30.55 0.77 -22.68
C ASN A 150 -31.61 0.21 -21.74
N GLN A 151 -31.47 0.41 -20.43
CA GLN A 151 -32.60 0.51 -19.50
C GLN A 151 -32.18 1.30 -18.26
N ILE A 152 -32.84 2.44 -18.07
CA ILE A 152 -32.85 3.23 -16.84
C ILE A 152 -33.55 2.37 -15.78
N LEU A 153 -32.80 1.92 -14.77
CA LEU A 153 -33.36 1.24 -13.60
C LEU A 153 -32.69 1.82 -12.35
N SER A 154 -33.54 2.32 -11.46
CA SER A 154 -33.26 2.80 -10.11
C SER A 154 -32.35 1.84 -9.33
N PRO A 155 -31.58 2.34 -8.35
CA PRO A 155 -30.57 1.53 -7.66
C PRO A 155 -31.22 0.39 -6.87
N PRO A 156 -30.73 -0.86 -6.99
CA PRO A 156 -31.04 -1.90 -6.04
C PRO A 156 -30.31 -1.58 -4.74
N LYS A 157 -31.09 -1.28 -3.70
CA LYS A 157 -30.66 -1.47 -2.31
C LYS A 157 -30.38 -2.95 -2.16
N ASP A 158 -29.12 -3.32 -1.92
CA ASP A 158 -28.66 -4.50 -1.14
C ASP A 158 -27.30 -5.10 -1.58
N GLU A 159 -26.64 -4.61 -2.63
CA GLU A 159 -25.31 -5.15 -3.03
C GLU A 159 -24.09 -4.48 -2.35
N ASN A 160 -24.28 -3.36 -1.63
CA ASN A 160 -23.16 -2.55 -1.14
C ASN A 160 -22.50 -3.04 0.17
N ASN A 161 -23.10 -3.99 0.89
CA ASN A 161 -22.56 -4.46 2.19
C ASN A 161 -21.44 -5.51 2.03
N SER A 162 -21.55 -6.42 1.05
CA SER A 162 -20.56 -7.49 0.82
C SER A 162 -19.18 -6.95 0.41
N SER A 163 -19.16 -5.96 -0.48
CA SER A 163 -17.92 -5.32 -0.93
C SER A 163 -17.21 -4.57 0.21
N ASN A 164 -17.98 -3.85 1.02
CA ASN A 164 -17.47 -3.13 2.20
C ASN A 164 -16.91 -4.08 3.28
N TYR A 165 -17.51 -5.25 3.48
CA TYR A 165 -17.00 -6.23 4.45
C TYR A 165 -15.69 -6.88 4.00
N ASN A 166 -15.54 -7.15 2.70
CA ASN A 166 -14.28 -7.64 2.15
C ASN A 166 -13.17 -6.59 2.30
N LEU A 167 -13.48 -5.32 2.08
CA LEU A 167 -12.55 -4.21 2.30
C LEU A 167 -12.08 -4.16 3.77
N LEU A 168 -13.00 -4.27 4.73
CA LEU A 168 -12.66 -4.30 6.16
C LEU A 168 -11.77 -5.49 6.52
N LYS A 169 -12.05 -6.69 5.98
CA LYS A 169 -11.22 -7.88 6.18
C LYS A 169 -9.81 -7.67 5.62
N GLN A 170 -9.68 -7.09 4.43
CA GLN A 170 -8.38 -6.78 3.81
C GLN A 170 -7.59 -5.73 4.61
N TRP A 171 -8.27 -4.73 5.18
CA TRP A 171 -7.62 -3.73 6.04
C TRP A 171 -7.11 -4.36 7.33
N LYS A 172 -7.90 -5.25 7.96
CA LYS A 172 -7.44 -6.02 9.11
C LYS A 172 -6.21 -6.85 8.78
N GLU A 173 -6.24 -7.60 7.67
CA GLU A 173 -5.08 -8.40 7.25
C GLU A 173 -3.84 -7.53 7.02
N THR A 174 -4.02 -6.35 6.43
CA THR A 174 -2.95 -5.39 6.18
C THR A 174 -2.37 -4.83 7.47
N ALA A 175 -3.23 -4.38 8.39
CA ALA A 175 -2.84 -3.87 9.69
C ALA A 175 -2.14 -4.95 10.53
N VAL A 176 -2.65 -6.19 10.55
CA VAL A 176 -2.00 -7.32 11.23
C VAL A 176 -0.63 -7.63 10.61
N ARG A 177 -0.49 -7.55 9.29
CA ARG A 177 0.79 -7.82 8.63
C ARG A 177 1.86 -6.78 8.96
N ILE A 178 1.46 -5.51 9.16
CA ILE A 178 2.38 -4.39 9.41
C ILE A 178 2.65 -4.24 10.91
N TYR A 179 1.61 -4.29 11.75
CA TYR A 179 1.71 -4.04 13.19
C TYR A 179 1.74 -5.30 14.05
N GLY A 180 1.54 -6.49 13.47
CA GLY A 180 1.44 -7.77 14.19
C GLY A 180 0.06 -8.02 14.83
N HIS A 181 -0.72 -6.97 15.10
CA HIS A 181 -2.09 -7.08 15.60
C HIS A 181 -2.96 -5.92 15.11
N ALA A 182 -4.28 -6.14 15.05
CA ALA A 182 -5.27 -5.07 14.85
C ALA A 182 -6.47 -5.33 15.77
N SER A 183 -6.75 -4.41 16.70
CA SER A 183 -7.92 -4.51 17.57
C SER A 183 -9.16 -3.98 16.85
N SER A 184 -10.35 -4.46 17.22
CA SER A 184 -11.60 -4.00 16.60
C SER A 184 -11.89 -2.52 16.87
N LYS A 185 -11.40 -2.00 18.01
CA LYS A 185 -11.43 -0.56 18.30
C LYS A 185 -10.57 0.22 17.29
N HIS A 186 -9.34 -0.25 17.07
CA HIS A 186 -8.42 0.35 16.12
C HIS A 186 -8.95 0.29 14.68
N LEU A 187 -9.55 -0.83 14.28
CA LEU A 187 -10.18 -0.98 12.97
C LEU A 187 -11.40 -0.05 12.80
N ALA A 188 -12.21 0.13 13.83
CA ALA A 188 -13.31 1.09 13.82
C ALA A 188 -12.82 2.54 13.66
N GLU A 189 -11.75 2.92 14.37
CA GLU A 189 -11.14 4.26 14.28
C GLU A 189 -10.63 4.55 12.85
N ILE A 190 -9.89 3.62 12.24
CA ILE A 190 -9.41 3.76 10.87
C ILE A 190 -10.60 3.76 9.90
N TRP A 191 -11.52 2.80 10.00
CA TRP A 191 -12.69 2.69 9.11
C TRP A 191 -13.52 3.97 9.10
N ASN A 192 -13.82 4.52 10.28
CA ASN A 192 -14.65 5.71 10.41
C ASN A 192 -13.98 7.00 9.98
N ARG A 193 -12.65 6.99 9.79
CA ARG A 193 -11.90 8.12 9.25
C ARG A 193 -12.05 8.20 7.72
N TYR A 194 -12.15 7.07 7.04
CA TYR A 194 -12.12 7.00 5.59
C TYR A 194 -13.46 6.57 4.95
N SER A 195 -14.34 5.89 5.68
CA SER A 195 -15.61 5.39 5.14
C SER A 195 -16.80 6.28 5.54
N VAL A 196 -17.73 6.46 4.59
CA VAL A 196 -19.00 7.16 4.83
C VAL A 196 -19.90 6.37 5.79
N ASN A 197 -19.90 5.04 5.66
CA ASN A 197 -20.68 4.14 6.50
C ASN A 197 -19.93 3.82 7.79
N LYS A 198 -20.12 4.62 8.83
CA LYS A 198 -19.42 4.42 10.11
C LYS A 198 -19.84 3.11 10.79
N LEU A 199 -18.87 2.41 11.36
CA LEU A 199 -19.03 1.16 12.10
C LEU A 199 -18.57 1.33 13.55
N THR A 200 -19.34 0.74 14.46
CA THR A 200 -18.97 0.56 15.85
C THR A 200 -18.02 -0.63 16.03
N THR A 201 -17.35 -0.70 17.17
CA THR A 201 -16.49 -1.85 17.51
C THR A 201 -17.25 -3.18 17.51
N ALA A 202 -18.52 -3.18 17.92
CA ALA A 202 -19.35 -4.38 17.94
C ALA A 202 -19.69 -4.87 16.53
N GLU A 203 -20.02 -3.95 15.61
CA GLU A 203 -20.31 -4.28 14.20
C GLU A 203 -19.05 -4.81 13.49
N ILE A 204 -17.89 -4.20 13.74
CA ILE A 204 -16.59 -4.70 13.24
C ILE A 204 -16.35 -6.14 13.73
N ASP A 205 -16.58 -6.43 15.02
CA ASP A 205 -16.42 -7.78 15.58
C ASP A 205 -17.35 -8.80 14.93
N GLU A 206 -18.59 -8.39 14.62
CA GLU A 206 -19.58 -9.25 13.97
C GLU A 206 -19.17 -9.57 12.53
N ILE A 207 -18.79 -8.55 11.75
CA ILE A 207 -18.33 -8.69 10.35
C ILE A 207 -17.06 -9.55 10.24
N LEU A 208 -16.17 -9.47 11.23
CA LEU A 208 -14.92 -10.23 11.23
C LEU A 208 -15.06 -11.66 11.73
N LYS A 209 -16.19 -12.02 12.37
CA LYS A 209 -16.52 -13.38 12.82
C LYS A 209 -17.35 -14.15 11.79
N SER A 210 -18.07 -13.46 10.91
CA SER A 210 -18.77 -14.02 9.75
C SER A 210 -17.82 -14.41 8.62
#